data_AF-A0A1F5V2U7-F1
#
_entry.id   AF-A0A1F5V2U7-F1
#
_cell.length_a   1.000
_cell.length_b   1.000
_cell.length_c   1.000
_cell.angle_alpha   90.00
_cell.angle_beta   90.00
_cell.angle_gamma   90.00
#
_symmetry.space_group_name_H-M   'P 1'
#
loop_
_entity.id
_entity.type
_entity.pdbx_description
1 polymer ?
#
loop_
_entity_poly.entity_id
_entity_poly.type
_entity_poly.pdbx_seq_one_letter_code
_entity_poly.pdbx_strand_id
1 'polypeptide(L)'
;MAAAAVVFVASALISLISWVPLSLPSRFISAALPQFTCAAYRPGTLTNYMCAAGVALMAVAGPVLVIFLLFVLRAPLAKGLGYIALRLPKEMHFFLAPLLATALYTIAWAGVHYATATLTGILPQIIFPAVIGLFTYAVARYGSDVQRALTPLLDYRDRFPKWARILAAIAIPLVLSLLLTLQERVTQETLKEQGIVLIALCTGYLALAPRSGDFWSGAERFVSGEQSRV
;
A
#
# COMPACT_ATOMS: atom_id res chain seq x y z
N MET A 1 -2.01 -21.35 11.13
CA MET A 1 -1.28 -20.39 12.00
C MET A 1 0.22 -20.37 11.71
N ALA A 2 0.92 -21.51 11.66
CA ALA A 2 2.36 -21.54 11.37
C ALA A 2 2.76 -20.80 10.08
N ALA A 3 2.09 -21.06 8.95
CA ALA A 3 2.40 -20.39 7.68
C ALA A 3 2.23 -18.86 7.73
N ALA A 4 1.18 -18.36 8.39
CA ALA A 4 0.95 -16.93 8.56
C ALA A 4 2.07 -16.27 9.38
N ALA A 5 2.52 -16.92 10.45
CA ALA A 5 3.64 -16.45 11.26
C ALA A 5 4.95 -16.43 10.45
N VAL A 6 5.23 -17.47 9.66
CA VAL A 6 6.42 -17.52 8.81
C VAL A 6 6.39 -16.42 7.74
N VAL A 7 5.23 -16.17 7.10
CA VAL A 7 5.09 -15.05 6.15
C VAL A 7 5.34 -13.73 6.84
N PHE A 8 4.74 -13.49 8.01
CA PHE A 8 4.96 -12.24 8.74
C PHE A 8 6.44 -12.03 9.08
N VAL A 9 7.12 -13.07 9.59
CA VAL A 9 8.56 -13.01 9.91
C VAL A 9 9.39 -12.77 8.65
N ALA A 10 9.14 -13.48 7.56
CA ALA A 10 9.86 -13.30 6.31
C ALA A 10 9.66 -11.88 5.73
N SER A 11 8.43 -11.36 5.77
CA SER A 11 8.12 -10.00 5.36
C SER A 11 8.77 -8.95 6.28
N ALA A 12 8.80 -9.18 7.60
CA ALA A 12 9.49 -8.30 8.53
C ALA A 12 11.00 -8.26 8.25
N LEU A 13 11.62 -9.42 7.99
CA LEU A 13 13.03 -9.51 7.61
C LEU A 13 13.30 -8.77 6.29
N ILE A 14 12.44 -8.94 5.28
CA ILE A 14 12.56 -8.16 4.04
C ILE A 14 12.48 -6.67 4.36
N SER A 15 11.49 -6.22 5.11
CA SER A 15 11.34 -4.80 5.43
C SER A 15 12.56 -4.24 6.16
N LEU A 16 13.09 -4.96 7.15
CA LEU A 16 14.30 -4.60 7.90
C LEU A 16 15.54 -4.49 7.01
N ILE A 17 15.84 -5.55 6.24
CA ILE A 17 17.03 -5.62 5.38
C ILE A 17 16.95 -4.59 4.26
N SER A 18 15.75 -4.40 3.72
CA SER A 18 15.53 -3.57 2.53
C SER A 18 15.16 -2.11 2.86
N TRP A 19 14.99 -1.75 4.13
CA TRP A 19 14.56 -0.42 4.57
C TRP A 19 15.41 0.70 3.95
N VAL A 20 16.73 0.60 4.11
CA VAL A 20 17.67 1.60 3.58
C VAL A 20 17.70 1.58 2.04
N PRO A 21 18.00 0.46 1.35
CA PRO A 21 18.12 0.48 -0.10
C PRO A 21 16.79 0.84 -0.80
N LEU A 22 15.64 0.37 -0.30
CA LEU A 22 14.34 0.68 -0.89
C LEU A 22 13.84 2.09 -0.56
N SER A 23 14.38 2.76 0.47
CA SER A 23 14.09 4.18 0.70
C SER A 23 14.75 5.11 -0.33
N LEU A 24 15.83 4.66 -0.98
CA LEU A 24 16.64 5.51 -1.86
C LEU A 24 15.84 6.14 -3.00
N PRO A 25 15.02 5.41 -3.79
CA PRO A 25 14.23 6.02 -4.86
C PRO A 25 13.33 7.15 -4.35
N SER A 26 12.61 6.93 -3.25
CA SER A 26 11.76 7.96 -2.67
C SER A 26 12.57 9.17 -2.22
N ARG A 27 13.73 8.95 -1.59
CA ARG A 27 14.60 10.03 -1.12
C ARG A 27 15.21 10.84 -2.27
N PHE A 28 15.61 10.17 -3.36
CA PHE A 28 16.08 10.86 -4.57
C PHE A 28 14.99 11.71 -5.21
N ILE A 29 13.76 11.18 -5.30
CA ILE A 29 12.61 11.93 -5.80
C ILE A 29 12.34 13.13 -4.89
N SER A 30 12.24 12.93 -3.58
CA SER A 30 11.98 14.01 -2.62
C SER A 30 13.09 15.08 -2.60
N ALA A 31 14.35 14.70 -2.83
CA ALA A 31 15.45 15.65 -2.94
C ALA A 31 15.39 16.51 -4.20
N ALA A 32 14.75 16.03 -5.27
CA ALA A 32 14.54 16.80 -6.50
C ALA A 32 13.33 17.76 -6.41
N LEU A 33 12.49 17.62 -5.38
CA LEU A 33 11.31 18.45 -5.19
C LEU A 33 11.68 19.77 -4.45
N PRO A 34 11.17 20.94 -4.89
CA PRO A 34 11.42 22.18 -4.21
C PRO A 34 10.90 22.17 -2.77
N GLN A 35 11.71 22.69 -1.86
CA GLN A 35 11.36 22.86 -0.45
C GLN A 35 10.58 24.16 -0.28
N PHE A 36 9.34 24.07 0.22
CA PHE A 36 8.49 25.23 0.50
C PHE A 36 8.36 25.42 2.00
N THR A 37 8.34 26.67 2.46
CA THR A 37 8.06 27.01 3.86
C THR A 37 6.95 28.05 3.93
N CYS A 38 6.10 27.95 4.94
CA CYS A 38 5.00 28.89 5.15
C CYS A 38 5.29 29.96 6.21
N ALA A 39 6.55 30.09 6.63
CA ALA A 39 6.95 30.99 7.70
C ALA A 39 6.65 32.48 7.41
N ALA A 40 6.59 32.87 6.14
CA ALA A 40 6.31 34.23 5.70
C ALA A 40 4.80 34.59 5.73
N TYR A 41 3.90 33.64 5.94
CA TYR A 41 2.46 33.86 5.89
C TYR A 41 1.85 33.96 7.29
N ARG A 42 0.92 34.91 7.48
CA ARG A 42 0.22 35.08 8.75
C ARG A 42 -0.70 33.89 9.03
N PRO A 43 -0.65 33.26 10.22
CA PRO A 43 -1.55 32.17 10.59
C PRO A 43 -3.03 32.56 10.44
N GLY A 44 -3.87 31.60 10.02
CA GLY A 44 -5.31 31.80 9.83
C GLY A 44 -5.73 32.50 8.52
N THR A 45 -4.79 32.88 7.65
CA THR A 45 -5.09 33.50 6.35
C THR A 45 -5.24 32.46 5.24
N LEU A 46 -6.01 32.78 4.18
CA LEU A 46 -6.15 31.92 3.00
C LEU A 46 -4.78 31.58 2.37
N THR A 47 -3.86 32.54 2.33
CA THR A 47 -2.50 32.33 1.79
C THR A 47 -1.69 31.34 2.63
N ASN A 48 -1.83 31.38 3.96
CA ASN A 48 -1.24 30.36 4.83
C ASN A 48 -1.83 28.97 4.57
N TYR A 49 -3.16 28.86 4.38
CA TYR A 49 -3.80 27.58 4.05
C TYR A 49 -3.36 27.04 2.68
N MET A 50 -3.28 27.89 1.65
CA MET A 50 -2.79 27.50 0.33
C MET A 50 -1.31 27.10 0.36
N CYS A 51 -0.49 27.81 1.12
CA CYS A 51 0.91 27.43 1.32
C CYS A 51 1.01 26.07 2.03
N ALA A 52 0.27 25.87 3.12
CA ALA A 52 0.26 24.60 3.85
C ALA A 52 -0.22 23.43 2.96
N ALA A 53 -1.23 23.67 2.13
CA ALA A 53 -1.67 22.70 1.12
C ALA A 53 -0.57 22.38 0.10
N GLY A 54 0.19 23.39 -0.35
CA GLY A 54 1.36 23.20 -1.21
C GLY A 54 2.45 22.35 -0.55
N VAL A 55 2.80 22.64 0.70
CA VAL A 55 3.76 21.83 1.48
C VAL A 55 3.27 20.39 1.64
N ALA A 56 1.99 20.19 1.97
CA ALA A 56 1.39 18.87 2.08
C ALA A 56 1.40 18.11 0.75
N LEU A 57 1.11 18.79 -0.37
CA LEU A 57 1.17 18.20 -1.70
C LEU A 57 2.59 17.71 -2.01
N MET A 58 3.61 18.51 -1.68
CA MET A 58 5.01 18.16 -1.92
C MET A 58 5.48 17.01 -1.01
N ALA A 59 4.97 16.93 0.22
CA ALA A 59 5.23 15.81 1.12
C ALA A 59 4.68 14.47 0.57
N VAL A 60 3.55 14.51 -0.15
CA VAL A 60 2.90 13.31 -0.71
C VAL A 60 3.34 13.02 -2.15
N ALA A 61 3.89 14.00 -2.87
CA ALA A 61 4.30 13.86 -4.27
C ALA A 61 5.34 12.74 -4.48
N GLY A 62 6.33 12.61 -3.59
CA GLY A 62 7.34 11.55 -3.67
C GLY A 62 6.72 10.15 -3.66
N PRO A 63 5.97 9.77 -2.61
CA PRO A 63 5.23 8.50 -2.56
C PRO A 63 4.27 8.28 -3.74
N VAL A 64 3.56 9.31 -4.18
CA VAL A 64 2.64 9.21 -5.34
C VAL A 64 3.41 8.91 -6.63
N LEU A 65 4.55 9.56 -6.86
CA LEU A 65 5.41 9.29 -8.01
C LEU A 65 5.98 7.87 -7.95
N VAL A 66 6.38 7.38 -6.77
CA VAL A 66 6.79 5.98 -6.58
C VAL A 66 5.65 5.03 -6.94
N ILE A 67 4.44 5.26 -6.42
CA ILE A 67 3.27 4.42 -6.74
C ILE A 67 2.98 4.43 -8.25
N PHE A 68 3.06 5.60 -8.89
CA PHE A 68 2.90 5.72 -10.33
C PHE A 68 3.97 4.93 -11.11
N LEU A 69 5.25 5.03 -10.70
CA LEU A 69 6.34 4.26 -11.29
C LEU A 69 6.12 2.75 -11.12
N LEU A 70 5.73 2.29 -9.93
CA LEU A 70 5.39 0.89 -9.67
C LEU A 70 4.24 0.41 -10.55
N PHE A 71 3.24 1.28 -10.77
CA PHE A 71 2.13 0.97 -11.67
C PHE A 71 2.59 0.83 -13.13
N VAL A 72 3.46 1.72 -13.63
CA VAL A 72 4.05 1.62 -14.97
C VAL A 72 4.90 0.35 -15.10
N LEU A 73 5.66 0.01 -14.05
CA LEU A 73 6.54 -1.16 -14.00
C LEU A 73 5.83 -2.46 -13.62
N ARG A 74 4.50 -2.48 -13.46
CA ARG A 74 3.77 -3.67 -13.01
C ARG A 74 3.97 -4.90 -13.92
N ALA A 75 4.02 -4.68 -15.23
CA ALA A 75 4.20 -5.76 -16.20
C ALA A 75 5.61 -6.38 -16.14
N PRO A 76 6.72 -5.61 -16.17
CA PRO A 76 8.04 -6.19 -15.98
C PRO A 76 8.22 -6.80 -14.58
N LEU A 77 7.63 -6.22 -13.53
CA LEU A 77 7.63 -6.81 -12.19
C LEU A 77 6.95 -8.19 -12.17
N ALA A 78 5.78 -8.32 -12.80
CA ALA A 78 5.08 -9.60 -12.91
C ALA A 78 5.89 -10.64 -13.70
N LYS A 79 6.52 -10.25 -14.82
CA LYS A 79 7.41 -11.13 -15.58
C LYS A 79 8.62 -11.59 -14.76
N GLY A 80 9.25 -10.65 -14.05
CA GLY A 80 10.36 -10.95 -13.14
C GLY A 80 9.94 -11.91 -12.03
N LEU A 81 8.75 -11.73 -11.47
CA LEU A 81 8.20 -12.64 -10.46
C LEU A 81 7.99 -14.05 -11.03
N GLY A 82 7.47 -14.17 -12.26
CA GLY A 82 7.35 -15.45 -12.95
C GLY A 82 8.69 -16.16 -13.11
N TYR A 83 9.74 -15.43 -13.47
CA TYR A 83 11.09 -16.00 -13.57
C TYR A 83 11.63 -16.52 -12.23
N ILE A 84 11.39 -15.78 -11.15
CA ILE A 84 11.76 -16.21 -9.79
C ILE A 84 10.95 -17.44 -9.38
N ALA A 85 9.65 -17.47 -9.69
CA ALA A 85 8.76 -18.58 -9.39
C ALA A 85 9.24 -19.89 -10.02
N LEU A 86 9.72 -19.85 -11.27
CA LEU A 86 10.27 -21.03 -11.96
C LEU A 86 11.51 -21.62 -11.27
N ARG A 87 12.24 -20.82 -10.48
CA ARG A 87 13.44 -21.26 -9.75
C ARG A 87 13.16 -21.67 -8.31
N LEU A 88 11.96 -21.42 -7.80
CA LEU A 88 11.58 -21.74 -6.43
C LEU A 88 10.82 -23.07 -6.36
N PRO A 89 11.02 -23.87 -5.29
CA PRO A 89 10.14 -25.00 -4.99
C PRO A 89 8.68 -24.56 -4.91
N LYS A 90 7.75 -25.41 -5.36
CA LYS A 90 6.31 -25.11 -5.38
C LYS A 90 5.77 -24.76 -4.00
N GLU A 91 6.35 -25.37 -2.98
CA GLU A 91 6.04 -25.14 -1.57
C GLU A 91 6.36 -23.71 -1.14
N MET A 92 7.23 -22.99 -1.85
CA MET A 92 7.59 -21.60 -1.52
C MET A 92 6.81 -20.56 -2.32
N HIS A 93 6.02 -20.97 -3.32
CA HIS A 93 5.31 -20.03 -4.20
C HIS A 93 4.32 -19.14 -3.43
N PHE A 94 3.79 -19.61 -2.30
CA PHE A 94 2.90 -18.82 -1.47
C PHE A 94 3.57 -17.59 -0.81
N PHE A 95 4.90 -17.51 -0.78
CA PHE A 95 5.63 -16.34 -0.27
C PHE A 95 5.76 -15.22 -1.31
N LEU A 96 5.70 -15.54 -2.60
CA LEU A 96 6.05 -14.60 -3.67
C LEU A 96 5.24 -13.31 -3.63
N ALA A 97 3.91 -13.43 -3.64
CA ALA A 97 3.03 -12.25 -3.61
C ALA A 97 3.15 -11.46 -2.29
N PRO A 98 3.12 -12.09 -1.09
CA PRO A 98 3.36 -11.39 0.18
C PRO A 98 4.68 -10.63 0.27
N LEU A 99 5.80 -11.26 -0.11
CA LEU A 99 7.13 -10.66 -0.03
C LEU A 99 7.27 -9.52 -1.04
N LEU A 100 6.74 -9.70 -2.27
CA LEU A 100 6.71 -8.64 -3.27
C LEU A 100 5.86 -7.45 -2.79
N ALA A 101 4.65 -7.69 -2.30
CA ALA A 101 3.78 -6.63 -1.77
C ALA A 101 4.45 -5.86 -0.62
N THR A 102 5.12 -6.59 0.28
CA THR A 102 5.91 -6.01 1.38
C THR A 102 7.03 -5.11 0.84
N ALA A 103 7.83 -5.61 -0.11
CA ALA A 103 8.94 -4.86 -0.69
C ALA A 103 8.44 -3.59 -1.40
N LEU A 104 7.41 -3.71 -2.25
CA LEU A 104 6.83 -2.59 -2.98
C LEU A 104 6.28 -1.52 -2.04
N TYR A 105 5.57 -1.94 -0.99
CA TYR A 105 5.07 -1.02 0.02
C TYR A 105 6.21 -0.37 0.81
N THR A 106 7.26 -1.12 1.14
CA THR A 106 8.44 -0.61 1.85
C THR A 106 9.11 0.53 1.08
N ILE A 107 9.14 0.51 -0.25
CA ILE A 107 9.71 1.61 -1.06
C ILE A 107 9.02 2.95 -0.74
N ALA A 108 7.68 2.97 -0.73
CA ALA A 108 6.92 4.18 -0.41
C ALA A 108 6.98 4.53 1.08
N TRP A 109 6.82 3.52 1.95
CA TRP A 109 6.74 3.71 3.41
C TRP A 109 8.07 4.17 4.02
N ALA A 110 9.18 3.52 3.66
CA ALA A 110 10.50 3.89 4.13
C ALA A 110 10.92 5.27 3.62
N GLY A 111 10.39 5.70 2.46
CA GLY A 111 10.60 7.04 1.93
C GLY A 111 10.07 8.15 2.85
N VAL A 112 8.89 7.94 3.43
CA VAL A 112 8.25 8.90 4.35
C VAL A 112 8.78 8.75 5.78
N HIS A 113 8.98 7.51 6.23
CA HIS A 113 9.28 7.20 7.62
C HIS A 113 10.76 6.90 7.90
N TYR A 114 11.68 7.29 7.01
CA TYR A 114 13.11 6.98 7.18
C TYR A 114 13.65 7.46 8.53
N ALA A 115 13.35 8.70 8.91
CA ALA A 115 13.79 9.30 10.18
C ALA A 115 12.97 8.82 11.39
N THR A 116 11.82 8.20 11.17
CA THR A 116 10.88 7.75 12.19
C THR A 116 10.75 6.23 12.24
N ALA A 117 11.74 5.51 11.69
CA ALA A 117 11.71 4.06 11.48
C ALA A 117 11.46 3.25 12.77
N THR A 118 11.95 3.74 13.91
CA THR A 118 11.82 3.08 15.22
C THR A 118 10.62 3.58 16.04
N LEU A 119 9.92 4.63 15.59
CA LEU A 119 8.68 5.07 16.24
C LEU A 119 7.63 3.95 16.11
N THR A 120 6.86 3.76 17.17
CA THR A 120 5.97 2.60 17.32
C THR A 120 4.51 3.07 17.38
N GLY A 121 3.68 2.48 16.53
CA GLY A 121 2.22 2.58 16.57
C GLY A 121 1.65 1.25 17.06
N ILE A 122 1.07 0.47 16.14
CA ILE A 122 0.77 -0.95 16.36
C ILE A 122 2.10 -1.74 16.36
N LEU A 123 2.98 -1.41 15.41
CA LEU A 123 4.33 -1.95 15.28
C LEU A 123 5.33 -0.81 15.06
N PRO A 124 6.65 -1.05 15.21
CA PRO A 124 7.66 -0.13 14.72
C PRO A 124 7.49 0.14 13.22
N GLN A 125 7.70 1.38 12.76
CA GLN A 125 7.51 1.74 11.34
C GLN A 125 8.32 0.85 10.38
N ILE A 126 9.51 0.41 10.80
CA ILE A 126 10.38 -0.49 10.04
C ILE A 126 9.85 -1.93 9.91
N ILE A 127 8.95 -2.36 10.79
CA ILE A 127 8.36 -3.70 10.78
C ILE A 127 6.96 -3.67 10.16
N PHE A 128 6.25 -2.54 10.26
CA PHE A 128 4.86 -2.41 9.83
C PHE A 128 4.56 -2.91 8.40
N PRO A 129 5.44 -2.75 7.39
CA PRO A 129 5.22 -3.34 6.06
C PRO A 129 4.96 -4.86 6.06
N ALA A 130 5.39 -5.58 7.10
CA ALA A 130 5.08 -7.00 7.27
C ALA A 130 3.58 -7.29 7.38
N VAL A 131 2.79 -6.32 7.87
CA VAL A 131 1.33 -6.43 7.90
C VAL A 131 0.75 -6.44 6.49
N ILE A 132 1.36 -5.73 5.54
CA ILE A 132 0.95 -5.76 4.13
C ILE A 132 1.18 -7.15 3.55
N GLY A 133 2.35 -7.74 3.79
CA GLY A 133 2.65 -9.12 3.38
C GLY A 133 1.68 -10.12 3.99
N LEU A 134 1.41 -10.01 5.29
CA LEU A 134 0.45 -10.87 5.97
C LEU A 134 -0.97 -10.70 5.41
N PHE A 135 -1.40 -9.48 5.13
CA PHE A 135 -2.68 -9.19 4.50
C PHE A 135 -2.77 -9.80 3.10
N THR A 136 -1.75 -9.61 2.26
CA THR A 136 -1.66 -10.22 0.92
C THR A 136 -1.72 -11.74 1.00
N TYR A 137 -1.03 -12.36 1.96
CA TYR A 137 -1.11 -13.80 2.20
C TYR A 137 -2.52 -14.22 2.61
N ALA A 138 -3.15 -13.50 3.55
CA ALA A 138 -4.49 -13.83 4.02
C ALA A 138 -5.51 -13.74 2.87
N VAL A 139 -5.42 -12.71 2.03
CA VAL A 139 -6.27 -12.56 0.84
C VAL A 139 -6.01 -13.67 -0.18
N ALA A 140 -4.76 -14.01 -0.46
CA ALA A 140 -4.43 -15.06 -1.42
C ALA A 140 -4.86 -16.46 -0.92
N ARG A 141 -4.74 -16.71 0.38
CA ARG A 141 -5.00 -18.03 0.99
C ARG A 141 -6.47 -18.26 1.34
N TYR A 142 -7.13 -17.24 1.87
CA TYR A 142 -8.49 -17.32 2.43
C TYR A 142 -9.51 -16.47 1.66
N GLY A 143 -9.11 -15.82 0.57
CA GLY A 143 -9.94 -14.88 -0.18
C GLY A 143 -11.26 -15.50 -0.68
N SER A 144 -11.25 -16.76 -1.11
CA SER A 144 -12.47 -17.46 -1.54
C SER A 144 -13.49 -17.61 -0.41
N ASP A 145 -13.02 -17.95 0.79
CA ASP A 145 -13.89 -18.14 1.96
C ASP A 145 -14.43 -16.81 2.46
N VAL A 146 -13.58 -15.78 2.49
CA VAL A 146 -13.97 -14.40 2.83
C VAL A 146 -15.00 -13.86 1.83
N GLN A 147 -14.80 -14.08 0.53
CA GLN A 147 -15.75 -13.66 -0.50
C GLN A 147 -17.09 -14.38 -0.38
N ARG A 148 -17.06 -15.69 -0.07
CA ARG A 148 -18.28 -16.46 0.20
C ARG A 148 -19.04 -15.90 1.41
N ALA A 149 -18.34 -15.62 2.50
CA ALA A 149 -18.95 -15.04 3.70
C ALA A 149 -19.52 -13.63 3.46
N LEU A 150 -18.87 -12.84 2.61
CA LEU A 150 -19.25 -11.46 2.30
C LEU A 150 -20.09 -11.32 1.02
N THR A 151 -20.65 -12.41 0.48
CA THR A 151 -21.37 -12.39 -0.80
C THR A 151 -22.46 -11.30 -0.87
N PRO A 152 -23.34 -11.13 0.15
CA PRO A 152 -24.37 -10.07 0.09
C PRO A 152 -23.79 -8.66 -0.02
N LEU A 153 -22.68 -8.39 0.68
CA LEU A 153 -21.99 -7.11 0.64
C LEU A 153 -21.35 -6.88 -0.73
N LEU A 154 -20.71 -7.90 -1.30
CA LEU A 154 -20.11 -7.84 -2.62
C LEU A 154 -21.17 -7.68 -3.72
N ASP A 155 -22.36 -8.29 -3.57
CA ASP A 155 -23.52 -8.13 -4.46
C ASP A 155 -24.01 -6.70 -4.47
N TYR A 156 -24.11 -6.09 -3.29
CA TYR A 156 -24.46 -4.69 -3.16
C TYR A 156 -23.40 -3.78 -3.79
N ARG A 157 -22.11 -4.02 -3.49
CA ARG A 157 -20.98 -3.29 -4.06
C ARG A 157 -20.97 -3.30 -5.58
N ASP A 158 -21.27 -4.43 -6.20
CA ASP A 158 -21.18 -4.57 -7.66
C ASP A 158 -22.30 -3.84 -8.42
N ARG A 159 -23.29 -3.29 -7.70
CA ARG A 159 -24.25 -2.31 -8.25
C ARG A 159 -23.60 -0.97 -8.60
N PHE A 160 -22.43 -0.67 -8.03
CA PHE A 160 -21.70 0.56 -8.29
C PHE A 160 -20.72 0.39 -9.46
N PRO A 161 -20.63 1.38 -10.37
CA PRO A 161 -19.66 1.34 -11.46
C PRO A 161 -18.23 1.31 -10.92
N LYS A 162 -17.31 0.72 -11.69
CA LYS A 162 -15.91 0.52 -11.26
C LYS A 162 -15.21 1.82 -10.85
N TRP A 163 -15.48 2.93 -11.54
CA TRP A 163 -14.90 4.23 -11.21
C TRP A 163 -15.35 4.72 -9.82
N ALA A 164 -16.62 4.50 -9.44
CA ALA A 164 -17.13 4.91 -8.14
C ALA A 164 -16.51 4.08 -7.01
N ARG A 165 -16.25 2.80 -7.27
CA ARG A 165 -15.55 1.90 -6.33
C ARG A 165 -14.10 2.30 -6.13
N ILE A 166 -13.39 2.65 -7.21
CA ILE A 166 -12.02 3.20 -7.12
C ILE A 166 -12.02 4.51 -6.34
N LEU A 167 -12.96 5.41 -6.65
CA LEU A 167 -13.09 6.68 -5.94
C LEU A 167 -13.35 6.45 -4.45
N ALA A 168 -14.23 5.52 -4.06
CA ALA A 168 -14.48 5.18 -2.66
C ALA A 168 -13.23 4.61 -1.97
N ALA A 169 -12.49 3.73 -2.62
CA ALA A 169 -11.25 3.15 -2.08
C ALA A 169 -10.18 4.21 -1.79
N ILE A 170 -10.17 5.32 -2.53
CA ILE A 170 -9.25 6.44 -2.35
C ILE A 170 -9.81 7.48 -1.37
N ALA A 171 -11.08 7.87 -1.55
CA ALA A 171 -11.72 8.94 -0.78
C ALA A 171 -11.90 8.57 0.69
N ILE A 172 -12.25 7.32 1.02
CA ILE A 172 -12.49 6.92 2.41
C ILE A 172 -11.22 7.09 3.27
N PRO A 173 -10.04 6.54 2.90
CA PRO A 173 -8.81 6.78 3.67
C PRO A 173 -8.40 8.25 3.72
N LEU A 174 -8.60 9.01 2.63
CA LEU A 174 -8.25 10.44 2.59
C LEU A 174 -9.13 11.27 3.52
N VAL A 175 -10.45 11.06 3.50
CA VAL A 175 -11.39 11.73 4.40
C VAL A 175 -11.07 11.39 5.84
N LEU A 176 -10.79 10.11 6.13
CA LEU A 176 -10.41 9.71 7.48
C LEU A 176 -9.10 10.35 7.93
N SER A 177 -8.09 10.39 7.06
CA SER A 177 -6.82 11.07 7.32
C SER A 177 -7.03 12.55 7.63
N LEU A 178 -7.88 13.23 6.85
CA LEU A 178 -8.24 14.63 7.07
C LEU A 178 -8.93 14.82 8.42
N LEU A 179 -9.94 13.99 8.74
CA LEU A 179 -10.65 14.05 10.03
C LEU A 179 -9.72 13.85 11.23
N LEU A 180 -8.73 12.95 11.11
CA LEU A 180 -7.74 12.71 12.16
C LEU A 180 -6.76 13.86 12.32
N THR A 181 -6.45 14.58 11.24
CA THR A 181 -5.56 15.75 11.22
C THR A 181 -6.24 16.99 11.82
N LEU A 182 -7.58 17.07 11.77
CA LEU A 182 -8.34 18.18 12.35
C LEU A 182 -8.40 18.15 13.89
N GLN A 183 -7.86 17.13 14.56
CA GLN A 183 -7.82 17.05 16.01
C GLN A 183 -6.64 17.87 16.58
N GLU A 184 -6.92 18.88 17.41
CA GLU A 184 -5.92 19.82 17.98
C GLU A 184 -4.77 19.18 18.75
N ARG A 185 -4.96 17.95 19.26
CA ARG A 185 -3.87 17.12 19.78
C ARG A 185 -3.76 15.87 18.92
N VAL A 186 -2.81 15.86 18.01
CA VAL A 186 -2.44 14.63 17.30
C VAL A 186 -1.60 13.75 18.24
N THR A 187 -2.22 13.24 19.30
CA THR A 187 -1.61 12.16 20.08
C THR A 187 -1.57 10.90 19.22
N GLN A 188 -0.47 10.15 19.29
CA GLN A 188 -0.30 8.86 18.62
C GLN A 188 -0.29 8.92 17.08
N GLU A 189 0.47 9.86 16.49
CA GLU A 189 0.64 10.01 15.03
C GLU A 189 0.93 8.67 14.34
N THR A 190 1.94 7.93 14.80
CA THR A 190 2.33 6.63 14.23
C THR A 190 1.19 5.61 14.25
N LEU A 191 0.38 5.57 15.32
CA LEU A 191 -0.76 4.67 15.39
C LEU A 191 -1.85 5.05 14.38
N LYS A 192 -2.13 6.36 14.25
CA LYS A 192 -3.13 6.89 13.31
C LYS A 192 -2.73 6.59 11.87
N GLU A 193 -1.47 6.82 11.50
CA GLU A 193 -0.94 6.51 10.17
C GLU A 193 -1.10 5.03 9.82
N GLN A 194 -0.66 4.14 10.73
CA GLN A 194 -0.80 2.70 10.54
C GLN A 194 -2.27 2.28 10.46
N GLY A 195 -3.14 2.87 11.28
CA GLY A 195 -4.59 2.65 11.24
C GLY A 195 -5.21 3.04 9.90
N ILE A 196 -4.84 4.19 9.34
CA ILE A 196 -5.29 4.64 8.02
C ILE A 196 -4.89 3.63 6.94
N VAL A 197 -3.67 3.09 7.00
CA VAL A 197 -3.21 2.07 6.05
C VAL A 197 -4.05 0.80 6.15
N LEU A 198 -4.33 0.30 7.36
CA LEU A 198 -5.16 -0.89 7.55
C LEU A 198 -6.58 -0.67 7.01
N ILE A 199 -7.14 0.51 7.24
CA ILE A 199 -8.45 0.88 6.70
C ILE A 199 -8.39 0.94 5.18
N ALA A 200 -7.34 1.51 4.59
CA ALA A 200 -7.13 1.56 3.15
C ALA A 200 -7.01 0.16 2.52
N LEU A 201 -6.34 -0.79 3.18
CA LEU A 201 -6.28 -2.19 2.73
C LEU A 201 -7.66 -2.84 2.73
N CYS A 202 -8.40 -2.67 3.82
CA CYS A 202 -9.74 -3.24 3.96
C CYS A 202 -10.71 -2.62 2.96
N THR A 203 -10.76 -1.29 2.84
CA THR A 203 -11.64 -0.60 1.89
C THR A 203 -11.25 -0.91 0.45
N GLY A 204 -9.96 -0.95 0.14
CA GLY A 204 -9.45 -1.33 -1.18
C GLY A 204 -9.83 -2.75 -1.56
N TYR A 205 -9.66 -3.71 -0.65
CA TYR A 205 -10.10 -5.09 -0.86
C TYR A 205 -11.61 -5.17 -1.06
N LEU A 206 -12.39 -4.58 -0.16
CA LEU A 206 -13.84 -4.61 -0.27
C LEU A 206 -14.30 -3.98 -1.58
N ALA A 207 -13.76 -2.83 -1.98
CA ALA A 207 -14.16 -2.12 -3.18
C ALA A 207 -13.70 -2.80 -4.49
N LEU A 208 -12.51 -3.41 -4.52
CA LEU A 208 -11.83 -3.78 -5.77
C LEU A 208 -11.50 -5.27 -5.90
N ALA A 209 -11.70 -6.10 -4.87
CA ALA A 209 -11.37 -7.52 -4.97
C ALA A 209 -12.18 -8.22 -6.08
N PRO A 210 -11.53 -9.02 -6.94
CA PRO A 210 -12.17 -9.77 -8.02
C PRO A 210 -13.03 -10.92 -7.46
N ARG A 211 -14.13 -11.25 -8.15
CA ARG A 211 -15.14 -12.22 -7.70
C ARG A 211 -14.78 -13.70 -7.77
N SER A 212 -13.67 -14.07 -8.38
CA SER A 212 -13.37 -15.48 -8.65
C SER A 212 -12.47 -16.14 -7.60
N GLY A 213 -12.04 -15.44 -6.54
CA GLY A 213 -11.01 -15.95 -5.61
C GLY A 213 -9.67 -16.31 -6.28
N ASP A 214 -9.56 -16.12 -7.59
CA ASP A 214 -8.53 -16.71 -8.42
C ASP A 214 -7.54 -15.61 -8.80
N PHE A 215 -6.81 -15.16 -7.79
CA PHE A 215 -5.74 -14.18 -7.94
C PHE A 215 -4.66 -14.70 -8.91
N TRP A 216 -4.51 -16.03 -8.98
CA TRP A 216 -3.55 -16.72 -9.82
C TRP A 216 -4.01 -16.85 -11.26
N SER A 217 -5.28 -17.12 -11.59
CA SER A 217 -5.68 -17.12 -13.02
C SER A 217 -5.57 -15.75 -13.69
N GLY A 218 -5.67 -14.66 -12.93
CA GLY A 218 -5.34 -13.32 -13.43
C GLY A 218 -3.85 -13.14 -13.71
N ALA A 219 -2.97 -13.68 -12.85
CA ALA A 219 -1.53 -13.65 -13.02
C ALA A 219 -1.06 -14.60 -14.14
N GLU A 220 -1.63 -15.80 -14.23
CA GLU A 220 -1.38 -16.78 -15.28
C GLU A 220 -1.80 -16.25 -16.65
N ARG A 221 -2.97 -15.61 -16.77
CA ARG A 221 -3.38 -14.93 -18.03
C ARG A 221 -2.44 -13.78 -18.42
N PHE A 222 -1.91 -13.06 -17.42
CA PHE A 222 -0.93 -11.99 -17.64
C PHE A 222 0.45 -12.53 -18.08
N VAL A 223 0.84 -13.69 -17.57
CA VAL A 223 2.10 -14.38 -17.91
C VAL A 223 1.98 -15.15 -19.23
N SER A 224 0.82 -15.73 -19.54
CA SER A 224 0.55 -16.45 -20.79
C SER A 224 0.39 -15.53 -22.00
N GLY A 225 0.28 -14.21 -21.80
CA GLY A 225 0.12 -13.25 -22.88
C GLY A 225 -1.27 -13.27 -23.52
N GLU A 226 -2.25 -13.95 -22.92
CA GLU A 226 -3.65 -13.89 -23.32
C GLU A 226 -4.26 -12.55 -22.88
N GLN A 227 -3.91 -11.52 -23.61
CA GLN A 227 -4.66 -10.28 -23.65
C GLN A 227 -6.03 -10.59 -24.27
N SER A 228 -7.05 -10.81 -23.43
CA SER A 228 -8.44 -10.84 -23.89
C SER A 228 -8.72 -9.51 -24.58
N ARG A 229 -8.85 -9.55 -25.92
CA ARG A 229 -9.50 -8.50 -26.69
C ARG A 229 -10.89 -8.30 -26.09
N VAL A 230 -11.09 -7.18 -25.42
CA VAL A 230 -12.38 -6.54 -25.21
C VAL A 230 -12.20 -5.09 -25.57
#